data_AF-A0A1B1S1K8-F1
#
_entry.id   AF-A0A1B1S1K8-F1
#
_cell.length_a   1.000
_cell.length_b   1.000
_cell.length_c   1.000
_cell.angle_alpha   90.00
_cell.angle_beta   90.00
_cell.angle_gamma   90.00
#
_symmetry.space_group_name_H-M   'P 1'
#
loop_
_entity.id
_entity.type
_entity.pdbx_description
1 polymer ?
#
loop_
_entity_poly.entity_id
_entity_poly.type
_entity_poly.pdbx_seq_one_letter_code
_entity_poly.pdbx_strand_id
1 'polypeptide(L)'
;MWFKLLLFLFIVYAVNAIIKFVLKKWLKVEPRKKKFFSNNYVNATHLKVDWFVRGILLIAGVATLFYVIAEENSIVYMLVYVIVFIILTYTVEAYFEWTASKHPKQSLFMLSEMFVWLVAVALLIQSSSFFLGIIEGVVTEKTEASFTVEMVATGFWGDSSVQEVHLTDATVFKGKVEAYEELKEGDLVRVMPFDLPVDFSYSLAAEVTVE
;
A
#
# COMPACT_ATOMS: atom_id res chain seq x y z
N MET A 1 -1.93 -12.84 -6.60
CA MET A 1 -1.24 -11.60 -6.14
C MET A 1 -0.47 -11.69 -4.80
N TRP A 2 -0.92 -12.50 -3.83
CA TRP A 2 -0.42 -12.51 -2.44
C TRP A 2 1.07 -12.73 -2.22
N PHE A 3 1.72 -13.55 -3.05
CA PHE A 3 3.15 -13.83 -2.93
C PHE A 3 4.03 -12.58 -3.15
N LYS A 4 3.66 -11.70 -4.10
CA LYS A 4 4.38 -10.45 -4.39
C LYS A 4 4.38 -9.53 -3.17
N LEU A 5 3.23 -9.40 -2.49
CA LEU A 5 3.08 -8.61 -1.28
C LEU A 5 3.87 -9.19 -0.10
N LEU A 6 3.84 -10.52 0.07
CA LEU A 6 4.60 -11.19 1.12
C LEU A 6 6.11 -11.00 0.92
N LEU A 7 6.60 -11.15 -0.31
CA LEU A 7 7.99 -10.92 -0.66
C LEU A 7 8.40 -9.45 -0.47
N PHE A 8 7.53 -8.50 -0.83
CA PHE A 8 7.74 -7.08 -0.57
C PHE A 8 7.90 -6.78 0.92
N LEU A 9 6.98 -7.28 1.76
CA LEU A 9 7.07 -7.11 3.21
C LEU A 9 8.33 -7.75 3.80
N PHE A 10 8.75 -8.90 3.27
CA PHE A 10 10.00 -9.55 3.65
C PHE A 10 11.22 -8.65 3.34
N ILE A 11 11.26 -8.03 2.15
CA ILE A 11 12.31 -7.08 1.78
C ILE A 11 12.32 -5.87 2.71
N VAL A 12 11.15 -5.27 2.99
CA VAL A 12 11.03 -4.12 3.90
C VAL A 12 11.56 -4.46 5.29
N TYR A 13 11.26 -5.67 5.80
CA TYR A 13 11.78 -6.14 7.07
C TYR A 13 13.30 -6.35 7.04
N ALA A 14 13.82 -6.95 5.97
CA ALA A 14 15.27 -7.14 5.78
C ALA A 14 16.03 -5.80 5.72
N VAL A 15 15.51 -4.81 4.99
CA VAL A 15 16.08 -3.46 4.93
C VAL A 15 16.12 -2.82 6.32
N ASN A 16 15.02 -2.91 7.08
CA ASN A 16 14.97 -2.44 8.46
C ASN A 16 16.04 -3.12 9.36
N ALA A 17 16.23 -4.43 9.22
CA ALA A 17 17.25 -5.17 9.96
C ALA A 17 18.67 -4.70 9.61
N ILE A 18 18.95 -4.47 8.33
CA ILE A 18 20.24 -3.96 7.84
C ILE A 18 20.50 -2.55 8.39
N ILE A 19 19.52 -1.64 8.30
CA ILE A 19 19.66 -0.27 8.81
C ILE A 19 19.93 -0.29 10.32
N LYS A 20 19.21 -1.11 11.09
CA LYS A 20 19.46 -1.29 12.53
C LYS A 20 20.89 -1.81 12.79
N PHE A 21 21.39 -2.73 11.98
CA PHE A 21 22.77 -3.23 12.10
C PHE A 21 23.80 -2.13 11.81
N VAL A 22 23.61 -1.35 10.74
CA VAL A 22 24.49 -0.21 10.39
C VAL A 22 24.48 0.86 11.47
N LEU A 23 23.29 1.27 11.93
CA LEU A 23 23.13 2.25 13.00
C LEU A 23 23.75 1.78 14.31
N LYS A 24 23.64 0.48 14.65
CA LYS A 24 24.33 -0.09 15.82
C LYS A 24 25.84 0.16 15.73
N LYS A 25 26.43 -0.11 14.57
CA LYS A 25 27.88 0.07 14.34
C LYS A 25 28.29 1.54 14.36
N TRP A 26 27.47 2.42 13.78
CA TRP A 26 27.75 3.85 13.66
C TRP A 26 27.56 4.61 14.97
N LEU A 27 26.42 4.42 15.62
CA LEU A 27 26.08 5.14 16.85
C LEU A 27 26.79 4.56 18.07
N LYS A 28 27.33 3.33 17.97
CA LYS A 28 27.89 2.55 19.08
C LYS A 28 26.88 2.39 20.23
N VAL A 29 25.59 2.38 19.89
CA VAL A 29 24.48 2.20 20.82
C VAL A 29 23.80 0.89 20.47
N GLU A 30 23.58 0.05 21.47
CA GLU A 30 22.80 -1.14 21.25
C GLU A 30 21.33 -0.77 21.09
N PRO A 31 20.64 -1.27 20.05
CA PRO A 31 19.20 -1.13 19.97
C PRO A 31 18.59 -1.81 21.19
N ARG A 32 17.71 -1.11 21.91
CA ARG A 32 16.98 -1.72 23.02
C ARG A 32 16.22 -2.93 22.48
N LYS A 33 16.40 -4.08 23.12
CA LYS A 33 15.58 -5.26 22.89
C LYS A 33 14.14 -4.93 23.29
N LYS A 34 13.32 -4.46 22.35
CA LYS A 34 11.87 -4.37 22.55
C LYS A 34 11.39 -5.81 22.74
N LYS A 35 10.95 -6.19 23.95
CA LYS A 35 10.20 -7.46 24.08
C LYS A 35 8.89 -7.26 23.33
N PHE A 36 8.53 -8.20 22.46
CA PHE A 36 7.20 -8.23 21.86
C PHE A 36 6.17 -8.18 23.00
N PHE A 37 5.26 -7.21 22.97
CA PHE A 37 4.18 -7.00 23.95
C PHE A 37 4.56 -6.50 25.36
N SER A 38 5.80 -6.07 25.64
CA SER A 38 6.06 -5.33 26.90
C SER A 38 5.84 -3.82 26.72
N ASN A 39 5.14 -3.20 27.67
CA ASN A 39 5.03 -1.75 27.80
C ASN A 39 6.43 -1.11 27.92
N ASN A 40 7.00 -0.72 26.78
CA ASN A 40 8.34 -0.12 26.69
C ASN A 40 8.28 1.40 26.87
N TYR A 41 7.33 1.89 27.67
CA TYR A 41 7.20 3.32 27.95
C TYR A 41 8.38 3.79 28.80
N VAL A 42 8.94 4.92 28.39
CA VAL A 42 10.07 5.56 29.07
C VAL A 42 9.65 6.12 30.42
N ASN A 43 8.41 6.61 30.52
CA ASN A 43 7.81 7.14 31.74
C ASN A 43 6.26 7.02 31.71
N ALA A 44 5.60 7.39 32.80
CA ALA A 44 4.14 7.34 32.91
C ALA A 44 3.42 8.33 31.96
N THR A 45 4.07 9.44 31.61
CA THR A 45 3.53 10.43 30.67
C THR A 45 3.47 9.87 29.26
N HIS A 46 4.53 9.18 28.82
CA HIS A 46 4.60 8.48 27.53
C HIS A 46 3.47 7.46 27.43
N LEU A 47 3.26 6.64 28.47
CA LEU A 47 2.15 5.68 28.52
C LEU A 47 0.79 6.37 28.27
N LYS A 48 0.50 7.48 28.97
CA LYS A 48 -0.78 8.18 28.84
C LYS A 48 -0.97 8.77 27.44
N VAL A 49 0.07 9.42 26.92
CA VAL A 49 0.02 10.08 25.60
C VAL A 49 -0.10 9.03 24.48
N ASP A 50 0.72 7.99 24.50
CA ASP A 50 0.69 6.93 23.48
C ASP A 50 -0.67 6.22 23.47
N TRP A 51 -1.23 5.89 24.64
CA TRP A 51 -2.55 5.26 24.73
C TRP A 51 -3.67 6.17 24.21
N PHE A 52 -3.62 7.47 24.53
CA PHE A 52 -4.57 8.46 24.03
C PHE A 52 -4.48 8.63 22.51
N VAL A 53 -3.26 8.76 21.97
CA VAL A 53 -3.02 8.88 20.52
C VAL A 53 -3.48 7.63 19.79
N ARG A 54 -3.15 6.43 20.29
CA ARG A 54 -3.62 5.16 19.69
C ARG A 54 -5.12 5.01 19.75
N GLY A 55 -5.76 5.43 20.85
CA GLY A 55 -7.22 5.41 20.98
C GLY A 55 -7.92 6.30 19.95
N ILE A 56 -7.46 7.55 19.80
CA ILE A 56 -7.97 8.48 18.78
C ILE A 56 -7.75 7.92 17.38
N LEU A 57 -6.54 7.43 17.11
CA LEU A 57 -6.21 6.87 15.81
C LEU A 57 -7.08 5.66 15.49
N LEU A 58 -7.32 4.75 16.44
CA LEU A 58 -8.20 3.60 16.24
C LEU A 58 -9.61 4.05 15.84
N ILE A 59 -10.18 5.02 16.55
CA ILE A 59 -11.51 5.57 16.22
C ILE A 59 -11.50 6.20 14.82
N ALA A 60 -10.49 7.01 14.52
CA ALA A 60 -10.33 7.62 13.19
C ALA A 60 -10.15 6.57 12.08
N GLY A 61 -9.45 5.47 12.35
CA GLY A 61 -9.25 4.36 11.41
C GLY A 61 -10.55 3.61 11.12
N VAL A 62 -11.34 3.33 12.15
CA VAL A 62 -12.67 2.72 11.98
C VAL A 62 -13.59 3.65 11.20
N ALA A 63 -13.60 4.95 11.52
CA ALA A 63 -14.38 5.95 10.78
C ALA A 63 -13.94 6.05 9.31
N THR A 64 -12.64 6.07 9.05
CA THR A 64 -12.08 6.11 7.68
C THR A 64 -12.45 4.84 6.92
N LEU A 65 -12.37 3.67 7.55
CA LEU A 65 -12.75 2.40 6.94
C LEU A 65 -14.25 2.39 6.59
N PHE A 66 -15.11 2.85 7.50
CA PHE A 66 -16.53 3.01 7.22
C PHE A 66 -16.77 3.97 6.05
N TYR A 67 -16.09 5.12 6.03
CA TYR A 67 -16.22 6.11 4.96
C TYR A 67 -15.76 5.58 3.60
N VAL A 68 -14.69 4.78 3.54
CA VAL A 68 -14.21 4.15 2.30
C VAL A 68 -15.21 3.11 1.79
N ILE A 69 -15.77 2.28 2.68
CA ILE A 69 -16.67 1.20 2.28
C ILE A 69 -18.07 1.72 1.93
N ALA A 70 -18.63 2.61 2.76
CA ALA A 70 -20.02 3.04 2.61
C ALA A 70 -20.24 3.99 1.43
N GLU A 71 -19.24 4.81 1.10
CA GLU A 71 -19.31 5.81 0.02
C GLU A 71 -18.57 5.34 -1.24
N GLU A 72 -18.13 4.08 -1.30
CA GLU A 72 -17.29 3.52 -2.37
C GLU A 72 -16.09 4.41 -2.73
N ASN A 73 -15.55 5.10 -1.73
CA ASN A 73 -14.49 6.10 -1.92
C ASN A 73 -13.14 5.43 -2.18
N SER A 74 -12.23 6.18 -2.79
CA SER A 74 -10.91 5.68 -3.16
C SER A 74 -10.12 5.13 -1.95
N ILE A 75 -9.48 3.98 -2.15
CA ILE A 75 -8.54 3.35 -1.20
C ILE A 75 -7.42 4.29 -0.75
N VAL A 76 -7.14 5.36 -1.51
CA VAL A 76 -6.18 6.41 -1.18
C VAL A 76 -6.44 7.02 0.20
N TYR A 77 -7.70 7.22 0.60
CA TYR A 77 -8.01 7.74 1.94
C TYR A 77 -7.53 6.82 3.07
N MET A 78 -7.62 5.49 2.86
CA MET A 78 -7.11 4.51 3.80
C MET A 78 -5.57 4.57 3.88
N LEU A 79 -4.90 4.77 2.74
CA LEU A 79 -3.44 4.90 2.68
C LEU A 79 -2.94 6.20 3.34
N VAL A 80 -3.66 7.31 3.16
CA VAL A 80 -3.41 8.57 3.87
C VAL A 80 -3.54 8.37 5.39
N TYR A 81 -4.60 7.69 5.84
CA TYR A 81 -4.74 7.34 7.26
C TYR A 81 -3.56 6.51 7.77
N VAL A 82 -3.09 5.51 7.02
CA VAL A 82 -1.91 4.70 7.39
C VAL A 82 -0.66 5.56 7.53
N ILE A 83 -0.43 6.52 6.63
CA ILE A 83 0.70 7.46 6.72
C ILE A 83 0.60 8.30 8.00
N VAL A 84 -0.56 8.90 8.27
CA VAL A 84 -0.80 9.69 9.48
C VAL A 84 -0.60 8.85 10.74
N PHE A 85 -1.10 7.61 10.73
CA PHE A 85 -0.93 6.64 11.82
C PHE A 85 0.55 6.37 12.09
N ILE A 86 1.34 6.07 11.05
CA ILE A 86 2.78 5.81 11.17
C ILE A 86 3.49 7.05 11.73
N ILE A 87 3.25 8.23 11.16
CA ILE A 87 3.91 9.47 11.59
C ILE A 87 3.64 9.74 13.07
N LEU A 88 2.37 9.73 13.48
CA LEU A 88 2.00 10.08 14.85
C LEU A 88 2.52 9.07 15.88
N THR A 89 2.41 7.77 15.60
CA THR A 89 2.88 6.72 16.52
C THR A 89 4.40 6.76 16.69
N TYR A 90 5.15 6.80 15.59
CA TYR A 90 6.61 6.83 15.65
C TYR A 90 7.16 8.15 16.18
N THR A 91 6.51 9.28 15.89
CA THR A 91 6.94 10.59 16.43
C THR A 91 6.76 10.66 17.93
N VAL A 92 5.63 10.17 18.47
CA VAL A 92 5.42 10.11 19.92
C VAL A 92 6.48 9.23 20.58
N GLU A 93 6.72 8.02 20.06
CA GLU A 93 7.76 7.13 20.58
C GLU A 93 9.15 7.79 20.53
N ALA A 94 9.53 8.37 19.38
CA ALA A 94 10.84 9.00 19.19
C ALA A 94 11.03 10.23 20.07
N TYR A 95 9.99 11.05 20.26
CA TYR A 95 10.02 12.23 21.12
C TYR A 95 10.30 11.87 22.58
N PHE A 96 9.58 10.89 23.12
CA PHE A 96 9.80 10.45 24.49
C PHE A 96 11.14 9.72 24.66
N GLU A 97 11.60 9.00 23.63
CA GLU A 97 12.91 8.36 23.67
C GLU A 97 14.04 9.40 23.63
N TRP A 98 13.89 10.49 22.87
CA TRP A 98 14.87 11.58 22.84
C TRP A 98 14.89 12.35 24.17
N THR A 99 13.72 12.78 24.65
CA THR A 99 13.63 13.77 25.73
C THR A 99 13.70 13.17 27.12
N ALA A 100 13.13 11.97 27.32
CA ALA A 100 12.94 11.39 28.64
C ALA A 100 13.79 10.15 28.91
N SER A 101 14.43 9.56 27.88
CA SER A 101 15.21 8.34 28.07
C SER A 101 16.65 8.62 28.46
N LYS A 102 17.27 7.63 29.13
CA LYS A 102 18.72 7.64 29.40
C LYS A 102 19.57 7.45 28.13
N HIS A 103 18.95 7.12 26.99
CA HIS A 103 19.60 6.77 25.74
C HIS A 103 18.96 7.51 24.54
N PRO A 104 19.13 8.85 24.45
CA PRO A 104 18.46 9.67 23.44
C PRO A 104 18.76 9.26 21.99
N LYS A 105 19.94 8.68 21.74
CA LYS A 105 20.35 8.13 20.43
C LYS A 105 19.45 6.98 19.95
N GLN A 106 18.64 6.40 20.81
CA GLN A 106 17.69 5.35 20.45
C GLN A 106 16.52 5.88 19.60
N SER A 107 16.18 7.17 19.74
CA SER A 107 15.20 7.84 18.88
C SER A 107 15.58 7.75 17.39
N LEU A 108 16.89 7.74 17.07
CA LEU A 108 17.37 7.62 15.70
C LEU A 108 17.00 6.28 15.05
N PHE A 109 16.99 5.18 15.83
CA PHE A 109 16.53 3.88 15.33
C PHE A 109 15.04 3.90 15.01
N MET A 110 14.23 4.52 15.87
CA MET A 110 12.78 4.66 15.64
C MET A 110 12.48 5.51 14.42
N LEU A 111 13.17 6.65 14.26
CA LEU A 111 13.02 7.52 13.09
C LEU A 111 13.44 6.83 11.79
N SER A 112 14.51 6.01 11.82
CA SER A 112 14.93 5.24 10.66
C SER A 112 13.90 4.19 10.25
N GLU A 113 13.28 3.53 11.24
CA GLU A 113 12.23 2.53 11.00
C GLU A 113 10.97 3.20 10.45
N MET A 114 10.58 4.34 11.01
CA MET A 114 9.50 5.18 10.49
C MET A 114 9.72 5.53 9.02
N PHE A 115 10.92 6.01 8.67
CA PHE A 115 11.26 6.40 7.30
C PHE A 115 11.14 5.22 6.33
N VAL A 116 11.63 4.03 6.70
CA VAL A 116 11.49 2.84 5.86
C VAL A 116 10.03 2.48 5.63
N TRP A 117 9.19 2.53 6.67
CA TRP A 117 7.75 2.26 6.52
C TRP A 117 7.05 3.29 5.63
N LEU A 118 7.39 4.57 5.75
CA LEU A 118 6.84 5.62 4.89
C LEU A 118 7.23 5.42 3.43
N VAL A 119 8.51 5.11 3.15
CA VAL A 119 8.98 4.79 1.80
C VAL A 119 8.27 3.53 1.27
N ALA A 120 8.10 2.51 2.10
CA ALA A 120 7.40 1.29 1.70
C ALA A 120 5.94 1.57 1.32
N VAL A 121 5.21 2.37 2.11
CA VAL A 121 3.83 2.76 1.79
C VAL A 121 3.78 3.60 0.51
N ALA A 122 4.71 4.54 0.33
CA ALA A 122 4.79 5.33 -0.90
C ALA A 122 5.01 4.46 -2.14
N LEU A 123 5.90 3.46 -2.06
CA LEU A 123 6.14 2.49 -3.14
C LEU A 123 4.90 1.61 -3.41
N LEU A 124 4.14 1.24 -2.37
CA LEU A 124 2.89 0.50 -2.55
C LEU A 124 1.83 1.33 -3.28
N ILE A 125 1.75 2.63 -3.00
CA ILE A 125 0.84 3.55 -3.70
C ILE A 125 1.25 3.64 -5.17
N GLN A 126 2.52 3.98 -5.42
CA GLN A 126 3.06 4.18 -6.77
C GLN A 126 2.97 2.92 -7.63
N SER A 127 3.24 1.75 -7.04
CA SER A 127 3.27 0.48 -7.76
C SER A 127 2.01 -0.37 -7.51
N SER A 128 0.91 0.26 -7.13
CA SER A 128 -0.33 -0.45 -6.76
C SER A 128 -0.83 -1.36 -7.88
N SER A 129 -0.79 -0.91 -9.13
CA SER A 129 -1.19 -1.70 -10.30
C SER A 129 -0.33 -2.96 -10.48
N PHE A 130 0.98 -2.89 -10.21
CA PHE A 130 1.87 -4.05 -10.24
C PHE A 130 1.57 -5.09 -9.15
N PHE A 131 1.28 -4.63 -7.93
CA PHE A 131 0.98 -5.50 -6.80
C PHE A 131 -0.41 -6.13 -6.90
N LEU A 132 -1.38 -5.36 -7.41
CA LEU A 132 -2.76 -5.78 -7.58
C LEU A 132 -3.04 -6.40 -8.96
N GLY A 133 -2.07 -6.42 -9.86
CA GLY A 133 -2.29 -6.94 -11.23
C GLY A 133 -3.32 -6.16 -12.04
N ILE A 134 -3.55 -4.89 -11.69
CA ILE A 134 -4.48 -4.02 -12.43
C ILE A 134 -3.85 -3.67 -13.77
N ILE A 135 -4.63 -3.84 -14.84
CA ILE A 135 -4.22 -3.51 -16.21
C ILE A 135 -4.73 -2.10 -16.50
N GLU A 136 -3.84 -1.17 -16.82
CA GLU A 136 -4.16 0.21 -17.17
C GLU A 136 -3.66 0.47 -18.60
N GLY A 137 -4.55 0.93 -19.47
CA GLY A 137 -4.17 1.15 -20.86
C GLY A 137 -5.31 1.66 -21.73
N VAL A 138 -5.05 1.74 -23.03
CA VAL A 138 -6.02 2.21 -24.03
C VAL A 138 -6.59 1.01 -24.77
N VAL A 139 -7.91 1.01 -24.98
CA VAL A 139 -8.57 -0.01 -25.79
C VAL A 139 -8.16 0.17 -27.25
N THR A 140 -7.53 -0.84 -27.84
CA THR A 140 -7.05 -0.80 -29.23
C THR A 140 -7.93 -1.59 -30.18
N GLU A 141 -8.56 -2.66 -29.69
CA GLU A 141 -9.43 -3.52 -30.46
C GLU A 141 -10.57 -4.04 -29.58
N LYS A 142 -11.77 -4.17 -30.16
CA LYS A 142 -12.96 -4.69 -29.49
C LYS A 142 -13.55 -5.84 -30.31
N THR A 143 -13.74 -7.00 -29.68
CA THR A 143 -14.42 -8.17 -30.28
C THR A 143 -15.83 -8.35 -29.69
N GLU A 144 -16.51 -9.45 -29.98
CA GLU A 144 -17.86 -9.72 -29.43
C GLU A 144 -17.86 -9.97 -27.91
N ALA A 145 -16.76 -10.46 -27.33
CA ALA A 145 -16.70 -10.82 -25.91
C ALA A 145 -15.33 -10.57 -25.23
N SER A 146 -14.38 -9.95 -25.94
CA SER A 146 -13.08 -9.56 -25.42
C SER A 146 -12.65 -8.22 -26.00
N PHE A 147 -11.74 -7.54 -25.32
CA PHE A 147 -11.11 -6.33 -25.82
C PHE A 147 -9.63 -6.36 -25.54
N THR A 148 -8.87 -5.72 -26.41
CA THR A 148 -7.42 -5.66 -26.33
C THR A 148 -7.01 -4.33 -25.73
N VAL A 149 -6.24 -4.39 -24.66
CA VAL A 149 -5.68 -3.22 -23.98
C VAL A 149 -4.20 -3.12 -24.29
N GLU A 150 -3.80 -1.99 -24.86
CA GLU A 150 -2.39 -1.63 -24.95
C GLU A 150 -1.99 -0.92 -23.65
N MET A 151 -1.14 -1.57 -22.87
CA MET A 151 -0.69 -1.01 -21.60
C MET A 151 0.20 0.20 -21.85
N VAL A 152 -0.18 1.34 -21.27
CA VAL A 152 0.66 2.53 -21.29
C VAL A 152 1.82 2.28 -20.34
N ALA A 153 3.04 2.24 -20.88
CA ALA A 153 4.28 2.06 -20.12
C ALA A 153 4.46 3.16 -19.07
N THR A 154 4.04 2.92 -17.83
CA THR A 154 4.13 3.88 -16.72
C THR A 154 5.46 3.81 -15.94
N GLY A 155 6.54 3.24 -16.53
CA GLY A 155 7.82 3.04 -15.84
C GLY A 155 9.07 3.28 -16.69
N PHE A 156 10.21 3.49 -16.00
CA PHE A 156 11.55 3.82 -16.54
C PHE A 156 12.15 2.75 -17.48
N TRP A 157 11.49 1.59 -17.63
CA TRP A 157 11.87 0.44 -18.47
C TRP A 157 10.65 -0.20 -19.15
N GLY A 158 9.63 0.57 -19.52
CA GLY A 158 8.38 -0.01 -20.05
C GLY A 158 8.42 -0.25 -21.56
N ASP A 159 8.35 -1.52 -21.96
CA ASP A 159 7.82 -1.91 -23.27
C ASP A 159 6.28 -1.82 -23.22
N SER A 160 5.68 -1.38 -24.33
CA SER A 160 4.23 -1.50 -24.54
C SER A 160 3.87 -2.97 -24.71
N SER A 161 3.11 -3.53 -23.78
CA SER A 161 2.55 -4.87 -23.90
C SER A 161 1.08 -4.80 -24.24
N VAL A 162 0.69 -5.64 -25.20
CA VAL A 162 -0.69 -5.82 -25.63
C VAL A 162 -1.26 -7.01 -24.87
N GLN A 163 -2.40 -6.82 -24.19
CA GLN A 163 -3.06 -7.87 -23.44
C GLN A 163 -4.53 -7.96 -23.82
N GLU A 164 -4.97 -9.15 -24.21
CA GLU A 164 -6.38 -9.45 -24.43
C GLU A 164 -7.07 -9.73 -23.10
N VAL A 165 -8.20 -9.07 -22.88
CA VAL A 165 -9.03 -9.18 -21.68
C VAL A 165 -10.40 -9.72 -22.08
N HIS A 166 -10.78 -10.84 -21.49
CA HIS A 166 -12.08 -11.47 -21.73
C HIS A 166 -13.08 -11.08 -20.64
N LEU A 167 -14.33 -10.92 -21.07
CA LEU A 167 -15.44 -10.57 -20.20
C LEU A 167 -16.18 -11.82 -19.71
N THR A 168 -16.87 -11.66 -18.58
CA THR A 168 -17.74 -12.68 -18.01
C THR A 168 -19.08 -12.05 -17.62
N ASP A 169 -20.10 -12.86 -17.40
CA ASP A 169 -21.40 -12.38 -16.88
C ASP A 169 -21.27 -11.68 -15.51
N ALA A 170 -20.17 -11.91 -14.81
CA ALA A 170 -19.88 -11.30 -13.51
C ALA A 170 -19.06 -10.00 -13.61
N THR A 171 -18.69 -9.56 -14.83
CA THR A 171 -17.88 -8.35 -15.01
C THR A 171 -18.70 -7.10 -14.75
N VAL A 172 -18.21 -6.23 -13.87
CA VAL A 172 -18.87 -4.95 -13.53
C VAL A 172 -18.19 -3.80 -14.27
N PHE A 173 -18.97 -2.94 -14.90
CA PHE A 173 -18.49 -1.70 -15.51
C PHE A 173 -18.73 -0.51 -14.57
N LYS A 174 -17.76 0.38 -14.47
CA LYS A 174 -17.85 1.65 -13.72
C LYS A 174 -17.26 2.81 -14.52
N GLY A 175 -17.66 4.04 -14.17
CA GLY A 175 -17.10 5.26 -14.74
C GLY A 175 -17.98 5.85 -15.83
N LYS A 176 -17.40 6.27 -16.97
CA LYS A 176 -18.15 6.89 -18.08
C LYS A 176 -19.06 5.94 -18.84
N VAL A 177 -18.87 4.65 -18.65
CA VAL A 177 -19.54 3.57 -19.37
C VAL A 177 -20.14 2.62 -18.36
N GLU A 178 -21.40 2.25 -18.55
CA GLU A 178 -22.13 1.32 -17.67
C GLU A 178 -22.24 -0.09 -18.29
N ALA A 179 -21.95 -0.24 -19.58
CA ALA A 179 -22.05 -1.51 -20.29
C ALA A 179 -20.95 -1.68 -21.36
N TYR A 180 -20.59 -2.93 -21.64
CA TYR A 180 -19.60 -3.26 -22.66
C TYR A 180 -19.90 -2.62 -24.03
N GLU A 181 -21.17 -2.51 -24.41
CA GLU A 181 -21.57 -1.95 -25.70
C GLU A 181 -21.15 -0.49 -25.89
N GLU A 182 -21.04 0.26 -24.80
CA GLU A 182 -20.66 1.68 -24.85
C GLU A 182 -19.15 1.89 -24.90
N LEU A 183 -18.36 0.85 -24.60
CA LEU A 183 -16.90 0.88 -24.68
C LEU A 183 -16.46 1.04 -26.13
N LYS A 184 -15.54 1.98 -26.37
CA LYS A 184 -15.00 2.31 -27.70
C LYS A 184 -13.49 2.13 -27.74
N GLU A 185 -13.00 1.89 -28.95
CA GLU A 185 -11.57 1.99 -29.24
C GLU A 185 -11.08 3.41 -28.96
N GLY A 186 -9.94 3.52 -28.28
CA GLY A 186 -9.38 4.78 -27.79
C GLY A 186 -9.78 5.13 -26.35
N ASP A 187 -10.69 4.40 -25.72
CA ASP A 187 -11.05 4.64 -24.32
C ASP A 187 -9.90 4.23 -23.38
N LEU A 188 -9.63 5.07 -22.37
CA LEU A 188 -8.70 4.76 -21.30
C LEU A 188 -9.41 3.90 -20.26
N VAL A 189 -8.88 2.70 -20.03
CA VAL A 189 -9.50 1.70 -19.17
C VAL A 189 -8.55 1.23 -18.08
N ARG A 190 -9.15 0.98 -16.93
CA ARG A 190 -8.54 0.31 -15.79
C ARG A 190 -9.28 -0.98 -15.51
N VAL A 191 -8.62 -2.11 -15.72
CA VAL A 191 -9.20 -3.44 -15.59
C VAL A 191 -8.63 -4.13 -14.36
N MET A 192 -9.51 -4.53 -13.46
CA MET A 192 -9.17 -5.42 -12.34
C MET A 192 -9.50 -6.86 -12.74
N PRO A 193 -8.49 -7.74 -12.88
CA PRO A 193 -8.73 -9.13 -13.26
C PRO A 193 -9.19 -9.99 -12.06
N PHE A 194 -9.84 -11.11 -12.35
CA PHE A 194 -10.05 -12.18 -11.36
C PHE A 194 -8.71 -12.81 -10.93
N ASP A 195 -8.59 -13.22 -9.67
CA ASP A 195 -7.44 -14.00 -9.16
C ASP A 195 -7.59 -15.45 -9.65
N LEU A 196 -7.21 -15.67 -10.91
CA LEU A 196 -7.19 -16.99 -11.54
C LEU A 196 -5.93 -17.75 -11.16
N PRO A 197 -5.99 -19.09 -11.05
CA PRO A 197 -4.80 -19.89 -10.86
C PRO A 197 -3.90 -19.83 -12.12
N VAL A 198 -2.61 -20.13 -11.93
CA VAL A 198 -1.51 -19.81 -12.88
C VAL A 198 -1.62 -20.54 -14.23
N ASP A 199 -2.46 -21.55 -14.30
CA ASP A 199 -2.76 -22.41 -15.45
C ASP A 199 -3.65 -21.74 -16.51
N PHE A 200 -4.28 -20.60 -16.22
CA PHE A 200 -5.05 -19.84 -17.19
C PHE A 200 -4.14 -18.92 -18.04
N SER A 201 -4.20 -19.07 -19.36
CA SER A 201 -3.38 -18.27 -20.31
C SER A 201 -4.01 -16.94 -20.70
N TYR A 202 -5.16 -16.59 -20.13
CA TYR A 202 -5.95 -15.40 -20.45
C TYR A 202 -6.41 -14.68 -19.19
N SER A 203 -6.69 -13.38 -19.30
CA SER A 203 -7.19 -12.56 -18.19
C SER A 203 -8.70 -12.39 -18.29
N LEU A 204 -9.41 -12.68 -17.19
CA LEU A 204 -10.84 -12.40 -17.05
C LEU A 204 -11.02 -11.12 -16.24
N ALA A 205 -11.80 -10.17 -16.76
CA ALA A 205 -12.09 -8.92 -16.05
C ALA A 205 -13.15 -9.16 -14.97
N ALA A 206 -12.83 -8.83 -13.71
CA ALA A 206 -13.81 -8.72 -12.64
C ALA A 206 -14.49 -7.34 -12.67
N GLU A 207 -13.71 -6.29 -12.88
CA GLU A 207 -14.21 -4.92 -12.96
C GLU A 207 -13.46 -4.15 -14.06
N VAL A 208 -14.19 -3.36 -14.84
CA VAL A 208 -13.66 -2.46 -15.87
C VAL A 208 -14.11 -1.05 -15.55
N THR A 209 -13.16 -0.17 -15.22
CA THR A 209 -13.42 1.26 -15.02
C THR A 209 -12.98 2.03 -16.25
N VAL A 210 -13.87 2.84 -16.82
CA VAL A 210 -13.60 3.70 -17.99
C VAL A 210 -13.49 5.15 -17.54
N GLU A 211 -12.36 5.80 -17.85
CA GLU A 211 -12.05 7.18 -17.43
C GLU A 211 -12.56 8.28 -18.35
#